data_AF-A0A967HUE0-F1
#
_entry.id   AF-A0A967HUE0-F1
#
_cell.length_a   1.000
_cell.length_b   1.000
_cell.length_c   1.000
_cell.angle_alpha   90.00
_cell.angle_beta   90.00
_cell.angle_gamma   90.00
#
_symmetry.space_group_name_H-M   'P 1'
#
loop_
_entity.id
_entity.type
_entity.pdbx_description
1 polymer ?
#
loop_
_entity_poly.entity_id
_entity_poly.type
_entity_poly.pdbx_seq_one_letter_code
_entity_poly.pdbx_strand_id
1 'polypeptide(L)'
;MRPTDERYFDRLDDRLEPALSVAHQARAQGKDPSTEVEIPVAEDMADRVENLLGIPGVADRVRELEAEHGREAAALELARD
;
A
#
# COMPACT_ATOMS: atom_id res chain seq x y z
N MET A 1 -7.57 -7.56 -16.31
CA MET A 1 -7.61 -8.88 -15.64
C MET A 1 -8.75 -9.69 -16.22
N ARG A 2 -8.82 -11.01 -15.96
CA ARG A 2 -10.02 -11.78 -16.32
C ARG A 2 -11.10 -11.55 -15.24
N PRO A 3 -12.39 -11.67 -15.54
CA PRO A 3 -13.45 -11.56 -14.53
C PRO A 3 -13.33 -12.56 -13.37
N THR A 4 -12.62 -13.67 -13.56
CA THR A 4 -12.31 -14.63 -12.49
C THR A 4 -11.25 -14.11 -11.52
N ASP A 5 -10.31 -13.32 -12.02
CA ASP A 5 -9.22 -12.76 -11.22
C ASP A 5 -9.79 -11.62 -10.36
N GLU A 6 -10.62 -10.75 -10.93
CA GLU A 6 -11.33 -9.67 -10.20
C GLU A 6 -12.13 -10.25 -9.02
N ARG A 7 -13.02 -11.21 -9.27
CA ARG A 7 -13.78 -11.90 -8.20
C ARG A 7 -12.92 -12.59 -7.15
N TYR A 8 -11.69 -12.97 -7.49
CA TYR A 8 -10.77 -13.56 -6.53
C TYR A 8 -10.20 -12.50 -5.60
N PHE A 9 -9.74 -11.36 -6.13
CA PHE A 9 -9.24 -10.24 -5.34
C PHE A 9 -10.35 -9.60 -4.51
N ASP A 10 -11.55 -9.39 -5.07
CA ASP A 10 -12.71 -8.88 -4.31
C ASP A 10 -12.96 -9.71 -3.04
N ARG A 11 -12.85 -11.05 -3.15
CA ARG A 11 -13.02 -11.95 -2.01
C ARG A 11 -11.90 -11.82 -0.97
N LEU A 12 -10.68 -11.50 -1.40
CA LEU A 12 -9.58 -11.25 -0.47
C LEU A 12 -9.84 -9.94 0.29
N ASP A 13 -10.25 -8.89 -0.41
CA ASP A 13 -10.53 -7.58 0.18
C ASP A 13 -11.73 -7.64 1.13
N ASP A 14 -12.83 -8.28 0.73
CA ASP A 14 -14.03 -8.53 1.55
C ASP A 14 -13.71 -9.21 2.90
N ARG A 15 -12.62 -9.99 2.95
CA ARG A 15 -12.17 -10.69 4.17
C ARG A 15 -11.12 -9.91 4.94
N LEU A 16 -10.33 -9.11 4.25
CA LEU A 16 -9.31 -8.27 4.84
C LEU A 16 -9.94 -7.14 5.66
N GLU A 17 -10.98 -6.48 5.13
CA GLU A 17 -11.70 -5.40 5.81
C GLU A 17 -12.19 -5.77 7.23
N PRO A 18 -12.96 -6.86 7.44
CA PRO A 18 -13.40 -7.22 8.78
C PRO A 18 -12.24 -7.61 9.70
N ALA A 19 -11.16 -8.21 9.17
CA ALA A 19 -9.97 -8.52 9.95
C ALA A 19 -9.26 -7.24 10.44
N LEU A 20 -9.12 -6.24 9.58
CA LEU A 20 -8.59 -4.92 9.94
C LEU A 20 -9.49 -4.22 10.97
N SER A 21 -10.82 -4.28 10.82
CA SER A 21 -11.74 -3.72 11.81
C SER A 21 -11.52 -4.30 13.21
N VAL A 22 -11.33 -5.61 13.33
CA VAL A 22 -11.01 -6.26 14.61
C VAL A 22 -9.66 -5.76 15.14
N ALA A 23 -8.65 -5.64 14.28
CA ALA A 23 -7.33 -5.14 14.67
C ALA A 23 -7.40 -3.68 15.17
N HIS A 24 -8.11 -2.79 14.47
CA HIS A 24 -8.32 -1.41 14.90
C HIS A 24 -9.02 -1.33 16.26
N GLN A 25 -10.09 -2.10 16.46
CA GLN A 25 -10.79 -2.14 17.75
C GLN A 25 -9.92 -2.67 18.89
N ALA A 26 -9.01 -3.61 18.61
CA ALA A 26 -8.07 -4.11 19.59
C ALA A 26 -7.01 -3.06 19.94
N ARG A 27 -6.38 -2.45 18.93
CA ARG A 27 -5.33 -1.43 19.10
C ARG A 27 -5.84 -0.17 19.80
N ALA A 28 -7.07 0.26 19.49
CA ALA A 28 -7.71 1.41 20.13
C ALA A 28 -7.89 1.28 21.65
N GLN A 29 -7.76 0.07 22.22
CA GLN A 29 -7.79 -0.14 23.68
C GLN A 29 -6.52 0.36 24.39
N GLY A 30 -5.47 0.74 23.64
CA GLY A 30 -4.24 1.31 24.20
C GLY A 30 -3.39 0.30 25.00
N LYS A 31 -3.52 -0.99 24.69
CA LYS A 31 -2.79 -2.08 25.36
C LYS A 31 -1.48 -2.47 24.66
N ASP A 32 -1.27 -1.95 23.46
CA ASP A 32 -0.11 -2.18 22.60
C ASP A 32 0.72 -0.89 22.44
N PRO A 33 1.94 -0.93 21.88
CA PRO A 33 2.80 0.24 21.70
C PRO A 33 2.20 1.38 20.84
N SER A 34 1.21 1.06 20.00
CA SER A 34 0.46 2.00 19.18
C SER A 34 -1.04 1.75 19.32
N THR A 35 -1.83 2.82 19.30
CA THR A 35 -3.30 2.76 19.26
C THR A 35 -3.85 2.49 17.86
N GLU A 36 -2.98 2.52 16.85
CA GLU A 36 -3.31 2.30 15.44
C GLU A 36 -2.73 0.98 14.93
N VAL A 37 -3.30 0.44 13.85
CA VAL A 37 -2.73 -0.70 13.13
C VAL A 37 -1.47 -0.24 12.41
N GLU A 38 -0.34 -0.88 12.73
CA GLU A 38 1.00 -0.46 12.26
C GLU A 38 1.36 -1.01 10.86
N ILE A 39 0.59 -1.97 10.33
CA ILE A 39 0.84 -2.58 9.01
C ILE A 39 -0.16 -1.97 8.02
N PRO A 40 0.27 -1.02 7.15
CA PRO A 40 -0.59 -0.44 6.14
C PRO A 40 -0.89 -1.44 5.02
N VAL A 41 -2.07 -1.32 4.42
CA VAL A 41 -2.45 -2.04 3.18
C VAL A 41 -1.94 -1.24 1.99
N ALA A 42 -1.44 -1.94 0.97
CA ALA A 42 -0.96 -1.34 -0.27
C ALA A 42 -1.44 -2.20 -1.45
N GLU A 43 -1.94 -1.57 -2.51
CA GLU A 43 -2.48 -2.28 -3.68
C GLU A 43 -1.36 -2.68 -4.65
N ASP A 44 -0.36 -1.81 -4.82
CA ASP A 44 0.74 -2.03 -5.77
C ASP A 44 2.14 -1.74 -5.18
N MET A 45 3.15 -1.69 -6.06
CA MET A 45 4.52 -1.42 -5.65
C MET A 45 4.74 0.03 -5.24
N ALA A 46 4.11 0.97 -5.93
CA ALA A 46 4.25 2.40 -5.71
C ALA A 46 3.62 2.80 -4.37
N ASP A 47 2.44 2.27 -4.06
CA ASP A 47 1.79 2.44 -2.75
C ASP A 47 2.67 1.92 -1.62
N ARG A 48 3.34 0.78 -1.82
CA ARG A 48 4.27 0.25 -0.80
C ARG A 48 5.43 1.21 -0.54
N VAL A 49 5.95 1.90 -1.56
CA VAL A 49 7.04 2.86 -1.38
C VAL A 49 6.56 4.08 -0.62
N GLU A 50 5.41 4.65 -1.00
CA GLU A 50 4.85 5.80 -0.31
C GLU A 50 4.52 5.48 1.16
N ASN A 51 3.86 4.36 1.41
CA ASN A 51 3.51 3.93 2.77
C ASN A 51 4.75 3.64 3.63
N LEU A 52 5.80 3.07 3.05
CA LEU A 52 7.03 2.74 3.78
C LEU A 52 7.90 3.98 4.05
N LEU A 53 7.97 4.91 3.10
CA LEU A 53 8.77 6.14 3.25
C LEU A 53 8.00 7.24 4.00
N GLY A 54 6.67 7.19 4.01
CA GLY A 54 5.81 8.21 4.62
C GLY A 54 5.87 9.56 3.91
N ILE A 55 6.18 9.58 2.60
CA ILE A 55 6.31 10.79 1.80
C ILE A 55 5.10 10.88 0.86
N PRO A 56 4.16 11.82 1.11
CA PRO A 56 2.95 11.95 0.30
C PRO A 56 3.24 12.23 -1.18
N GLY A 57 2.55 11.51 -2.08
CA GLY A 57 2.64 11.71 -3.53
C GLY A 57 3.81 11.01 -4.21
N VAL A 58 4.61 10.22 -3.46
CA VAL A 58 5.70 9.44 -4.06
C VAL A 58 5.18 8.32 -4.94
N ALA A 59 4.02 7.71 -4.62
CA ALA A 59 3.48 6.63 -5.43
C ALA A 59 3.17 7.11 -6.86
N ASP A 60 2.52 8.27 -6.99
CA ASP A 60 2.22 8.86 -8.29
C ASP A 60 3.49 9.19 -9.06
N ARG A 61 4.49 9.76 -8.38
CA ARG A 61 5.79 10.06 -9.01
C ARG A 61 6.53 8.81 -9.49
N VAL A 62 6.48 7.73 -8.71
CA VAL A 62 7.05 6.43 -9.10
C VAL A 62 6.34 5.91 -10.36
N ARG A 63 5.00 5.96 -10.42
CA ARG A 63 4.24 5.49 -11.58
C ARG A 63 4.58 6.26 -12.85
N GLU A 64 4.73 7.58 -12.75
CA GLU A 64 5.16 8.44 -13.87
C GLU A 64 6.54 8.02 -14.39
N LEU A 65 7.52 7.91 -13.49
CA LEU A 65 8.90 7.58 -13.85
C LEU A 65 9.04 6.16 -14.38
N GLU A 66 8.31 5.18 -13.81
CA GLU A 66 8.31 3.80 -14.30
C GLU A 66 7.72 3.69 -15.70
N ALA A 67 6.69 4.49 -16.01
CA ALA A 67 6.10 4.53 -17.35
C ALA A 67 7.05 5.10 -18.42
N GLU A 68 7.93 6.04 -18.04
CA GLU A 68 8.88 6.68 -18.95
C GLU A 68 10.19 5.89 -19.10
N HIS A 69 10.74 5.41 -17.99
CA HIS A 69 12.12 4.90 -17.93
C HIS A 69 12.24 3.40 -17.61
N GLY A 70 11.15 2.75 -17.21
CA GLY A 70 11.19 1.44 -16.60
C GLY A 70 11.71 1.46 -15.16
N ARG A 71 11.51 0.37 -14.43
CA ARG A 71 11.67 0.31 -12.96
C ARG A 71 13.05 0.74 -12.45
N GLU A 72 14.13 0.21 -13.01
CA GLU A 72 15.48 0.44 -12.51
C GLU A 72 15.92 1.90 -12.72
N ALA A 73 15.62 2.46 -13.89
CA ALA A 73 15.94 3.85 -14.18
C ALA A 73 15.03 4.82 -13.43
N ALA A 74 13.75 4.49 -13.26
CA ALA A 74 12.82 5.26 -12.42
C ALA A 74 13.32 5.41 -10.98
N ALA A 75 13.90 4.36 -10.40
CA ALA A 75 14.49 4.44 -9.06
C ALA A 75 15.68 5.42 -8.98
N LEU A 76 16.49 5.51 -10.04
CA LEU A 76 17.62 6.44 -10.11
C LEU A 76 17.16 7.89 -10.31
N GLU A 77 16.13 8.11 -11.13
CA GLU A 77 15.55 9.44 -11.32
C GLU A 77 14.80 9.91 -10.06
N LEU A 78 14.03 9.04 -9.40
CA LEU A 78 13.36 9.36 -8.14
C LEU A 78 14.37 9.78 -7.05
N ALA A 79 15.56 9.18 -7.03
CA ALA A 79 16.60 9.55 -6.07
C ALA A 79 17.23 10.94 -6.34
N ARG A 80 16.99 11.55 -7.50
CA ARG A 80 17.49 12.88 -7.86
C ARG A 80 16.46 14.00 -7.64
N ASP A 81 15.18 13.67 -7.63
CA ASP A 81 14.07 14.60 -7.37
C ASP A 81 14.10 15.12 -5.91
#